data_AF-A0A6C0QXW5-F1
#
_entry.id   AF-A0A6C0QXW5-F1
#
_cell.length_a   1.000
_cell.length_b   1.000
_cell.length_c   1.000
_cell.angle_alpha   90.00
_cell.angle_beta   90.00
_cell.angle_gamma   90.00
#
_symmetry.space_group_name_H-M   'P 1'
#
loop_
_entity.id
_entity.type
_entity.pdbx_description
1 polymer ?
#
loop_
_entity_poly.entity_id
_entity_poly.type
_entity_poly.pdbx_seq_one_letter_code
_entity_poly.pdbx_strand_id
1 'polypeptide(L)'
;MADRGYDSDKIIALLEEKQACSVIPSRKHRTVQRVTDWWLFKERHLVECLFNKLKHNRRLATRYDKLSCTFVAFLKLASAIWLA
;
A
#
# COMPACT_ATOMS: atom_id res chain seq x y z
N MET A 1 1.08 1.55 -14.30
CA MET A 1 1.51 2.95 -14.53
C MET A 1 1.37 3.85 -13.30
N ALA A 2 0.51 3.53 -12.33
CA ALA A 2 0.22 4.42 -11.20
C ALA A 2 1.40 4.67 -10.24
N ASP A 3 2.25 3.66 -9.96
CA ASP A 3 3.26 3.77 -8.89
C ASP A 3 4.34 4.82 -9.15
N ARG A 4 4.74 5.02 -10.42
CA ARG A 4 5.69 6.08 -10.81
C ARG A 4 5.12 7.49 -10.61
N GLY A 5 3.81 7.62 -10.44
CA GLY A 5 3.16 8.90 -10.11
C GLY A 5 3.61 9.46 -8.76
N TYR A 6 3.97 8.59 -7.82
CA TYR A 6 4.42 8.98 -6.48
C TYR A 6 5.89 9.41 -6.39
N ASP A 7 6.64 9.31 -7.49
CA ASP A 7 7.99 9.87 -7.59
C ASP A 7 7.93 11.40 -7.72
N SER A 8 7.62 12.06 -6.60
CA SER A 8 7.68 13.50 -6.41
C SER A 8 8.73 13.83 -5.36
N ASP A 9 9.50 14.88 -5.57
CA ASP A 9 10.56 15.28 -4.63
C ASP A 9 10.01 15.62 -3.25
N LYS A 10 8.77 16.14 -3.16
CA LYS A 10 8.09 16.37 -1.89
C LYS A 10 7.81 15.07 -1.12
N ILE A 11 7.40 14.02 -1.84
CA ILE A 11 7.10 12.71 -1.26
C ILE A 11 8.39 12.04 -0.79
N ILE A 12 9.46 12.12 -1.59
CA ILE A 12 10.75 11.55 -1.25
C ILE A 12 11.35 12.29 -0.05
N ALA A 13 11.34 13.63 -0.03
CA ALA A 13 11.83 14.41 1.11
C ALA A 13 11.06 14.08 2.41
N LEU A 14 9.75 13.89 2.32
CA LEU A 14 8.93 13.45 3.47
C LEU A 14 9.30 12.05 3.96
N LEU A 15 9.62 11.13 3.04
CA LEU A 15 10.06 9.77 3.40
C LEU A 15 11.44 9.80 4.06
N GLU A 16 12.35 10.61 3.55
CA GLU A 16 13.69 10.83 4.12
C GLU A 16 13.60 11.45 5.53
N GLU A 17 12.73 12.45 5.73
CA GLU A 17 12.45 13.03 7.06
C GLU A 17 11.93 11.98 8.05
N LYS A 18 11.10 11.05 7.56
CA LYS A 18 10.57 9.93 8.36
C LYS A 18 11.52 8.74 8.46
N GLN A 19 12.76 8.85 7.97
CA GLN A 19 13.76 7.79 7.94
C GLN A 19 13.26 6.50 7.27
N ALA A 20 12.39 6.64 6.26
CA ALA A 20 11.79 5.54 5.53
C ALA A 20 12.50 5.30 4.19
N CYS A 21 12.74 4.03 3.84
CA CYS A 21 13.29 3.66 2.54
C CYS A 21 12.25 3.84 1.44
N SER A 22 12.50 4.75 0.49
CA SER A 22 11.62 4.96 -0.66
C SER A 22 11.83 3.89 -1.73
N VAL A 23 10.93 2.91 -1.83
CA VAL A 23 10.92 1.88 -2.90
C VAL A 23 9.94 2.30 -4.00
N ILE A 24 10.09 3.53 -4.49
CA ILE A 24 9.20 4.11 -5.50
C ILE A 24 9.95 4.16 -6.83
N PRO A 25 9.47 3.48 -7.88
CA PRO A 25 10.09 3.54 -9.20
C PRO A 25 10.08 4.97 -9.75
N SER A 26 11.22 5.38 -10.31
CA SER A 26 11.35 6.71 -10.92
C SER A 26 10.49 6.89 -12.17
N ARG A 27 10.04 8.12 -12.41
CA ARG A 27 9.33 8.53 -13.63
C ARG A 27 10.25 8.37 -14.83
N LYS A 28 9.69 7.95 -15.96
CA LYS A 28 10.43 7.69 -17.20
C LYS A 28 11.21 8.92 -17.71
N HIS A 29 10.68 10.13 -17.46
CA HIS A 29 11.28 11.39 -17.90
C HIS A 29 12.17 12.07 -16.85
N ARG A 30 12.43 11.42 -15.71
CA ARG A 30 13.28 12.00 -14.67
C ARG A 30 14.74 12.00 -15.15
N THR A 31 15.42 13.14 -15.00
CA THR A 31 16.82 13.33 -15.43
C THR A 31 17.76 12.37 -14.74
N VAL A 32 17.58 12.18 -13.43
CA VAL A 32 18.34 11.23 -12.61
C VAL A 32 17.39 10.17 -12.08
N GLN A 33 17.56 8.93 -12.55
CA GLN A 33 16.80 7.78 -12.09
C GLN A 33 17.34 7.34 -10.72
N ARG A 34 16.46 7.15 -9.74
CA ARG A 34 16.85 6.60 -8.44
C ARG A 34 16.99 5.09 -8.50
N VAL A 35 17.94 4.57 -7.72
CA VAL A 35 18.03 3.13 -7.48
C VAL A 35 16.77 2.69 -6.74
N THR A 36 16.08 1.69 -7.29
CA THR A 36 14.90 1.09 -6.68
C THR A 36 15.17 -0.39 -6.51
N ASP A 37 14.97 -0.92 -5.31
CA ASP A 37 14.97 -2.36 -5.10
C ASP A 37 13.70 -2.96 -5.73
N TRP A 38 13.88 -3.60 -6.89
CA TRP A 38 12.78 -4.20 -7.63
C TRP A 38 12.24 -5.48 -7.00
N TRP A 39 13.02 -6.17 -6.16
CA TRP A 39 12.53 -7.33 -5.43
C TRP A 39 11.58 -6.89 -4.33
N LEU A 40 12.00 -5.92 -3.52
CA LEU A 40 11.16 -5.33 -2.47
C LEU A 40 9.92 -4.64 -3.07
N PHE A 41 10.05 -3.99 -4.23
CA PHE A 41 8.89 -3.42 -4.93
C PHE A 41 7.84 -4.48 -5.31
N LYS A 42 8.27 -5.68 -5.71
CA LYS A 42 7.35 -6.78 -6.07
C LYS A 42 6.61 -7.34 -4.87
N GLU A 43 7.22 -7.37 -3.69
CA GLU A 43 6.57 -7.86 -2.46
C GLU A 43 5.31 -7.06 -2.10
N ARG A 44 5.24 -5.78 -2.51
CA ARG A 44 4.04 -4.94 -2.39
C ARG A 44 2.79 -5.59 -2.99
N HIS A 45 2.95 -6.42 -4.02
CA HIS A 45 1.85 -7.15 -4.65
C HIS A 45 1.10 -8.06 -3.66
N LEU A 46 1.80 -8.64 -2.67
CA LEU A 46 1.19 -9.47 -1.64
C LEU A 46 0.21 -8.65 -0.79
N VAL A 47 0.59 -7.43 -0.46
CA VAL A 47 -0.26 -6.48 0.29
C VAL A 47 -1.47 -6.06 -0.56
N GLU A 48 -1.27 -5.76 -1.84
CA GLU A 48 -2.39 -5.45 -2.75
C GLU A 48 -3.37 -6.63 -2.87
N CYS A 49 -2.86 -7.85 -3.01
CA CYS A 49 -3.67 -9.07 -3.07
C CYS A 49 -4.48 -9.28 -1.79
N LEU A 50 -3.89 -9.03 -0.62
CA LEU A 50 -4.60 -9.07 0.66
C LEU A 50 -5.75 -8.05 0.68
N PHE A 51 -5.50 -6.79 0.32
CA PHE A 51 -6.56 -5.78 0.29
C PHE A 51 -7.63 -6.09 -0.75
N ASN A 52 -7.26 -6.64 -1.90
CA ASN A 52 -8.21 -7.07 -2.91
C ASN A 52 -9.13 -8.17 -2.37
N LYS A 53 -8.58 -9.17 -1.66
CA LYS A 53 -9.36 -10.21 -0.97
C LYS A 53 -10.25 -9.64 0.12
N LEU A 54 -9.75 -8.74 0.97
CA LEU A 54 -10.55 -8.08 2.01
C LEU A 54 -11.73 -7.31 1.40
N LYS A 55 -11.52 -6.67 0.24
CA LYS A 55 -12.58 -5.95 -0.49
C LYS A 55 -13.60 -6.86 -1.18
N HIS A 56 -13.37 -8.17 -1.31
CA HIS A 56 -14.46 -9.08 -1.72
C HIS A 56 -15.57 -9.13 -0.68
N ASN A 57 -15.25 -8.87 0.60
CA ASN A 57 -16.26 -8.75 1.62
C ASN A 57 -16.94 -7.37 1.51
N ARG A 58 -18.18 -7.36 1.00
CA ARG A 58 -18.95 -6.13 0.79
C ARG A 58 -19.06 -5.27 2.05
N ARG A 59 -19.13 -5.90 3.23
CA ARG A 59 -19.16 -5.20 4.54
C ARG A 59 -17.92 -4.33 4.75
N LEU A 60 -16.74 -4.85 4.44
CA LEU A 60 -15.47 -4.13 4.55
C LEU A 60 -15.28 -3.12 3.42
N ALA A 61 -15.56 -3.51 2.18
CA ALA A 61 -15.31 -2.67 1.00
C ALA A 61 -16.05 -1.34 1.03
N THR A 62 -17.29 -1.35 1.51
CA THR A 62 -18.17 -0.18 1.55
C THR A 62 -18.27 0.45 2.95
N ARG A 63 -17.56 -0.12 3.94
CA ARG A 63 -17.56 0.35 5.33
C ARG A 63 -18.97 0.48 5.91
N TYR A 64 -19.75 -0.59 5.86
CA TYR A 64 -21.14 -0.62 6.39
C TYR A 64 -21.21 -0.36 7.90
N ASP A 65 -20.17 -0.74 8.64
CA ASP A 65 -20.12 -0.58 10.09
C ASP A 65 -20.04 0.90 10.49
N LYS A 66 -21.06 1.38 11.22
CA LYS A 66 -21.13 2.76 11.74
C LYS A 66 -20.09 3.02 12.83
N LEU A 67 -19.82 2.03 13.67
CA LEU A 67 -18.85 2.13 14.75
C LEU A 67 -17.47 1.65 14.29
N SER A 68 -16.44 2.42 14.64
CA SER A 68 -15.05 2.11 14.32
C SER A 68 -14.59 0.79 14.95
N CYS A 69 -15.03 0.48 16.17
CA CYS A 69 -14.68 -0.74 16.88
C CYS A 69 -15.18 -2.00 16.16
N THR A 70 -16.43 -2.00 15.68
CA THR A 70 -17.02 -3.13 14.94
C THR A 70 -16.35 -3.34 13.60
N PHE A 71 -16.06 -2.25 12.88
CA PHE A 71 -15.30 -2.32 11.64
C PHE A 71 -13.91 -2.95 11.85
N VAL A 72 -13.17 -2.49 12.86
CA VAL A 72 -11.83 -3.00 13.17
C VAL A 72 -11.88 -4.46 13.62
N ALA A 73 -12.86 -4.85 14.43
CA ALA A 73 -13.02 -6.25 14.85
C ALA A 73 -13.26 -7.17 13.63
N PHE A 74 -14.13 -6.76 12.71
CA PHE A 74 -14.42 -7.54 11.52
C PHE A 74 -13.24 -7.56 10.54
N LEU A 75 -12.51 -6.45 10.40
CA LEU A 75 -11.27 -6.38 9.62
C LEU A 75 -10.24 -7.38 10.16
N LYS A 76 -10.03 -7.41 11.48
CA LYS A 76 -9.11 -8.37 12.13
C LYS A 76 -9.53 -9.81 11.89
N LEU A 77 -10.82 -10.13 12.04
CA LEU A 77 -11.33 -11.48 11.79
C LEU A 77 -11.13 -11.89 10.33
N ALA A 78 -11.48 -11.02 9.38
CA ALA A 78 -11.27 -11.28 7.96
C ALA A 78 -9.79 -11.49 7.66
N SER A 79 -8.90 -10.62 8.17
CA SER A 79 -7.45 -10.79 8.00
C SER A 79 -6.93 -12.10 8.59
N ALA A 80 -7.41 -12.52 9.76
CA ALA A 80 -7.00 -13.76 10.40
C ALA A 80 -7.38 -15.01 9.60
N ILE A 81 -8.60 -15.04 9.02
CA ILE A 81 -9.05 -16.15 8.17
C ILE A 81 -8.20 -16.29 6.90
N TRP A 82 -7.68 -15.18 6.37
CA TRP A 82 -6.88 -15.20 5.14
C TRP A 82 -5.39 -15.43 5.37
N LEU A 83 -4.88 -15.17 6.58
CA LEU A 83 -3.50 -15.42 6.98
C LEU A 83 -3.29 -16.81 7.61
N ALA A 84 -4.38 -17.48 7.97
CA ALA A 84 -4.41 -18.89 8.40
C ALA A 84 -4.39 -19.83 7.18
#